data_AF-A0A973DT58-F1
#
_entry.id   AF-A0A973DT58-F1
#
_cell.length_a   1.000
_cell.length_b   1.000
_cell.length_c   1.000
_cell.angle_alpha   90.00
_cell.angle_beta   90.00
_cell.angle_gamma   90.00
#
_symmetry.space_group_name_H-M   'P 1'
#
loop_
_entity.id
_entity.type
_entity.pdbx_description
1 polymer ?
#
loop_
_entity_poly.entity_id
_entity_poly.type
_entity_poly.pdbx_seq_one_letter_code
_entity_poly.pdbx_strand_id
1 'polypeptide(L)'
;MATSASFPLQAQLALLAPGAVGGVVASFLGLPLPYLIGGMMAVAAAAIHLSKRGYDVSFPRPVRNACVAVIGTMIGGTFSPQMVA
;
A
#
# COMPACT_ATOMS: atom_id res chain seq x y z
N MET A 1 -1.24 -10.04 -26.42
CA MET A 1 -0.23 -9.00 -26.09
C MET A 1 -0.99 -7.70 -25.89
N ALA A 2 -1.76 -7.61 -24.80
CA ALA A 2 -2.64 -6.48 -24.56
C ALA A 2 -1.79 -5.30 -24.08
N THR A 3 -1.75 -4.25 -24.89
CA THR A 3 -1.23 -2.93 -24.59
C THR A 3 -1.76 -2.45 -23.25
N SER A 4 -0.92 -2.46 -22.22
CA SER A 4 -1.18 -1.79 -20.96
C SER A 4 -1.29 -0.30 -21.25
N ALA A 5 -2.52 0.21 -21.34
CA ALA A 5 -2.77 1.63 -21.23
C ALA A 5 -2.01 2.09 -19.99
N SER A 6 -1.03 2.97 -20.18
CA SER A 6 -0.20 3.47 -19.10
C SER A 6 -1.11 4.10 -18.07
N PHE A 7 -1.34 3.39 -16.96
CA PHE A 7 -2.12 3.92 -15.86
C PHE A 7 -1.46 5.24 -15.45
N PRO A 8 -2.13 6.39 -15.63
CA PRO A 8 -1.45 7.67 -15.59
C PRO A 8 -0.81 7.86 -14.20
N LEU A 9 0.39 8.44 -14.15
CA LEU A 9 1.09 8.73 -12.88
C LEU A 9 0.18 9.46 -11.89
N GLN A 10 -0.70 10.33 -12.41
CA GLN A 10 -1.72 11.04 -11.66
C GLN A 10 -2.69 10.11 -10.94
N ALA A 11 -3.14 9.02 -11.57
CA ALA A 11 -4.04 8.05 -10.95
C ALA A 11 -3.30 7.17 -9.92
N GLN A 12 -2.01 6.90 -10.14
CA GLN A 12 -1.17 6.19 -9.15
C GLN A 12 -0.95 7.04 -7.89
N LEU A 13 -0.70 8.34 -8.05
CA LEU A 13 -0.61 9.30 -6.95
C LEU A 13 -1.96 9.53 -6.28
N ALA A 14 -3.05 9.50 -7.05
CA ALA A 14 -4.41 9.63 -6.50
C ALA A 14 -4.78 8.47 -5.56
N LEU A 15 -4.17 7.29 -5.71
CA LEU A 15 -4.33 6.18 -4.77
C LEU A 15 -3.66 6.43 -3.40
N LEU A 16 -2.73 7.40 -3.31
CA LEU A 16 -2.11 7.76 -2.04
C LEU A 16 -3.09 8.48 -1.11
N ALA A 17 -4.03 9.26 -1.66
CA ALA A 17 -5.05 9.98 -0.91
C ALA A 17 -5.98 9.04 -0.09
N PRO A 18 -6.65 8.02 -0.68
CA PRO A 18 -7.44 7.08 0.11
C PRO A 18 -6.56 6.26 1.08
N GLY A 19 -5.30 5.99 0.75
CA GLY A 19 -4.36 5.35 1.67
C GLY A 19 -4.07 6.18 2.93
N ALA A 20 -3.82 7.48 2.77
CA ALA A 20 -3.62 8.40 3.90
C ALA A 20 -4.90 8.56 4.75
N VAL A 21 -6.06 8.71 4.08
CA VAL A 21 -7.35 8.80 4.77
C VAL A 21 -7.68 7.50 5.51
N GLY A 22 -7.43 6.35 4.90
CA GLY A 22 -7.60 5.04 5.54
C GLY A 22 -6.74 4.87 6.78
N GLY A 23 -5.49 5.37 6.74
CA GLY A 23 -4.60 5.40 7.90
C GLY A 23 -5.14 6.23 9.06
N VAL A 24 -5.61 7.46 8.77
CA VAL A 24 -6.22 8.34 9.77
C VAL A 24 -7.47 7.71 10.37
N VAL A 25 -8.36 7.14 9.53
CA VAL A 25 -9.57 6.45 10.00
C VAL A 25 -9.20 5.25 10.89
N ALA A 26 -8.24 4.43 10.50
CA ALA A 26 -7.77 3.31 11.31
C ALA A 26 -7.13 3.76 12.65
N SER A 27 -6.51 4.95 12.69
CA SER A 27 -5.98 5.54 13.93
C SER A 27 -7.11 5.87 14.91
N PHE A 28 -8.24 6.39 14.43
CA PHE A 28 -9.41 6.65 15.26
C PHE A 28 -10.08 5.37 15.77
N LEU A 29 -9.98 4.26 15.03
CA LEU A 29 -10.50 2.95 15.46
C LEU A 29 -9.58 2.20 16.44
N GLY A 30 -8.39 2.73 16.75
CA GLY A 30 -7.46 2.12 17.71
C GLY A 30 -6.78 0.83 17.23
N LEU A 31 -6.68 0.62 15.92
CA LEU A 31 -6.01 -0.57 15.38
C LEU A 31 -4.50 -0.54 15.62
N PRO A 32 -3.85 -1.70 15.86
CA PRO A 32 -2.40 -1.79 15.83
C PRO A 32 -1.90 -1.47 14.40
N LEU A 33 -0.91 -0.58 14.28
CA LEU A 33 -0.32 -0.13 13.01
C LEU A 33 -1.36 0.47 12.02
N PRO A 34 -2.05 1.55 12.42
CA PRO A 34 -3.21 2.08 11.68
C PRO A 34 -2.85 2.58 10.28
N TYR A 35 -1.69 3.21 10.10
CA TYR A 35 -1.23 3.70 8.81
C TYR A 35 -0.91 2.57 7.81
N LEU A 36 -0.51 1.40 8.30
CA LEU A 36 -0.21 0.25 7.44
C LEU A 36 -1.49 -0.49 7.08
N ILE A 37 -2.29 -0.88 8.07
CA ILE A 37 -3.53 -1.64 7.84
C ILE A 37 -4.59 -0.77 7.17
N GLY A 38 -4.83 0.43 7.69
CA GLY A 38 -5.82 1.37 7.15
C GLY A 38 -5.49 1.80 5.73
N GLY A 39 -4.22 2.08 5.45
CA GLY A 39 -3.75 2.40 4.11
C GLY A 39 -3.93 1.24 3.14
N MET A 40 -3.53 0.01 3.52
CA MET A 40 -3.70 -1.17 2.68
C MET A 40 -5.17 -1.47 2.39
N MET A 41 -6.04 -1.39 3.39
CA MET A 41 -7.47 -1.67 3.22
C MET A 41 -8.16 -0.65 2.32
N ALA A 42 -7.89 0.64 2.51
CA ALA A 42 -8.47 1.70 1.69
C ALA A 42 -7.98 1.64 0.23
N VAL A 43 -6.68 1.40 0.03
CA VAL A 43 -6.10 1.25 -1.32
C VAL A 43 -6.59 -0.03 -2.00
N ALA A 44 -6.72 -1.14 -1.27
CA ALA A 44 -7.27 -2.38 -1.80
C ALA A 44 -8.74 -2.22 -2.22
N ALA A 45 -9.56 -1.58 -1.39
CA ALA A 45 -10.95 -1.28 -1.73
C ALA A 45 -11.06 -0.41 -2.99
N ALA A 46 -10.25 0.65 -3.07
CA ALA A 46 -10.20 1.51 -4.25
C ALA A 46 -9.74 0.77 -5.51
N ALA A 47 -8.70 -0.07 -5.40
CA ALA A 47 -8.19 -0.87 -6.50
C ALA A 47 -9.21 -1.90 -7.00
N ILE A 48 -9.87 -2.63 -6.10
CA ILE A 48 -10.93 -3.59 -6.44
C ILE A 48 -12.09 -2.88 -7.16
N HIS A 49 -12.50 -1.71 -6.68
CA HIS A 49 -13.57 -0.92 -7.30
C HIS A 49 -13.20 -0.45 -8.71
N LEU A 50 -11.93 -0.07 -8.93
CA LEU A 50 -11.43 0.35 -10.24
C LEU A 50 -11.27 -0.84 -11.19
N SER A 51 -10.78 -1.99 -10.72
CA SER A 51 -10.68 -3.21 -11.52
C SER A 51 -12.06 -3.71 -11.96
N LYS A 52 -13.09 -3.61 -11.12
CA LYS A 52 -14.48 -3.90 -11.52
C LYS A 52 -15.00 -2.98 -12.63
N ARG A 53 -14.46 -1.77 -12.74
CA ARG A 53 -14.77 -0.80 -13.81
C ARG A 53 -13.92 -0.99 -15.06
N GLY A 54 -13.08 -2.04 -15.11
CA GLY A 54 -12.24 -2.37 -16.26
C GLY A 54 -10.90 -1.65 -16.32
N TYR A 55 -10.51 -0.94 -15.25
CA TYR A 55 -9.22 -0.27 -15.18
C TYR A 55 -8.12 -1.24 -14.72
N ASP A 56 -7.01 -1.30 -15.46
CA ASP A 56 -5.82 -2.05 -15.06
C ASP A 56 -5.01 -1.24 -14.03
N VAL A 57 -5.18 -1.57 -12.75
CA VAL A 57 -4.47 -0.92 -11.65
C VAL A 57 -3.08 -1.54 -11.50
N SER A 58 -2.22 -1.30 -12.49
CA SER A 58 -0.85 -1.78 -12.50
C SER A 58 0.07 -0.73 -11.86
N PHE A 59 0.60 -1.05 -10.67
CA PHE A 59 1.57 -0.19 -9.99
C PHE A 59 3.00 -0.52 -10.46
N PRO A 60 3.88 0.47 -10.68
CA PRO A 60 5.25 0.22 -11.12
C PRO A 60 5.99 -0.68 -10.12
N ARG A 61 6.37 -1.87 -10.60
CA ARG A 61 7.11 -2.91 -9.84
C ARG A 61 8.32 -2.38 -9.07
N PRO A 62 9.21 -1.52 -9.62
CA PRO A 62 10.37 -1.04 -8.87
C PRO A 62 9.99 -0.21 -7.64
N VAL A 63 8.95 0.63 -7.74
CA VAL A 63 8.48 1.46 -6.61
C VAL A 63 7.89 0.56 -5.52
N ARG A 64 7.04 -0.39 -5.90
CA ARG A 64 6.48 -1.39 -4.95
C ARG A 64 7.59 -2.16 -4.23
N ASN A 65 8.59 -2.62 -4.98
CA ASN A 65 9.69 -3.39 -4.40
C ASN A 65 10.52 -2.56 -3.41
N ALA A 66 10.77 -1.29 -3.72
CA ALA A 66 11.44 -0.39 -2.78
C ALA A 66 10.64 -0.21 -1.47
N CYS A 67 9.33 -0.01 -1.56
CA CYS A 67 8.47 0.08 -0.37
C CYS A 67 8.50 -1.22 0.46
N VAL A 68 8.37 -2.38 -0.19
CA VAL A 68 8.43 -3.69 0.50
C VAL A 68 9.78 -3.91 1.15
N ALA A 69 10.89 -3.49 0.50
CA ALA A 69 12.22 -3.56 1.09
C ALA A 69 12.32 -2.70 2.36
N VAL A 70 11.85 -1.45 2.34
CA VAL A 70 11.85 -0.57 3.51
C VAL A 70 11.01 -1.17 4.64
N ILE A 71 9.79 -1.62 4.36
CA ILE A 71 8.91 -2.26 5.36
C ILE A 71 9.59 -3.51 5.94
N GLY A 72 10.19 -4.35 5.08
CA GLY A 72 10.92 -5.54 5.50
C GLY A 72 12.12 -5.22 6.39
N THR A 73 12.87 -4.16 6.09
CA THR A 73 14.01 -3.73 6.93
C THR A 73 13.56 -3.21 8.30
N MET A 74 12.44 -2.49 8.37
CA MET A 74 11.86 -2.01 9.64
C MET A 74 11.38 -3.17 10.52
N ILE A 75 10.67 -4.14 9.91
CA ILE A 75 10.22 -5.34 10.61
C ILE A 75 11.42 -6.18 11.05
N GLY A 76 12.40 -6.37 10.17
CA GLY A 76 13.65 -7.10 10.44
C GLY A 76 14.48 -6.49 11.56
N GLY A 77 14.61 -5.16 11.60
CA GLY A 77 15.32 -4.44 12.65
C GLY A 77 14.67 -4.51 14.04
N THR A 78 13.40 -4.90 14.11
CA THR A 78 12.74 -5.17 15.40
C THR A 78 13.24 -6.48 16.03
N PHE A 79 13.87 -7.37 15.25
CA PHE A 79 14.49 -8.58 15.77
C PHE A 79 15.88 -8.27 16.35
N SER A 80 15.96 -8.12 17.67
CA SER A 80 17.24 -7.87 18.36
C SER A 80 17.98 -9.18 18.70
N PRO A 81 19.33 -9.20 18.71
CA PRO A 81 20.11 -10.38 19.07
C PRO A 81 19.79 -10.94 20.47
N GLN A 82 19.28 -10.11 21.37
CA GLN A 82 18.86 -10.49 22.72
C GLN A 82 17.62 -11.41 22.74
N MET A 83 16.88 -11.58 21.64
CA MET A 83 15.73 -12.49 21.59
C MET A 83 16.10 -13.97 21.38
N VAL A 84 17.34 -14.26 20.99
CA VAL A 84 17.81 -15.64 20.69
C VAL A 84 18.85 -16.13 21.73
N ALA A 85 19.23 -15.28 22.68
CA ALA A 85 20.10 -15.62 23.81
C ALA A 85 19.28 -16.12 25.01
#